data_AF-A0A7Y3S348-F1
#
_entry.id   AF-A0A7Y3S348-F1
#
_cell.length_a   1.000
_cell.length_b   1.000
_cell.length_c   1.000
_cell.angle_alpha   90.00
_cell.angle_beta   90.00
_cell.angle_gamma   90.00
#
_symmetry.space_group_name_H-M   'P 1'
#
loop_
_entity.id
_entity.type
_entity.pdbx_description
1 polymer ?
#
loop_
_entity_poly.entity_id
_entity_poly.type
_entity_poly.pdbx_seq_one_letter_code
_entity_poly.pdbx_strand_id
1 'polypeptide(L)' 'MPCIGKRYNRHGERLLLQTEDATVWSVPPQWTDLVSLDPEVVMSNGRLLLRIVDLMELATLVERLSSKSSPR' A
#
# COMPACT_ATOMS: atom_id res chain seq x y z
N MET A 1 -9.08 2.91 8.95
CA MET A 1 -9.50 3.23 7.56
C MET A 1 -10.27 2.04 7.03
N PRO A 2 -11.59 2.16 6.75
CA PRO A 2 -12.35 1.04 6.19
C PRO A 2 -11.89 0.73 4.77
N CYS A 3 -11.85 -0.57 4.43
CA CYS A 3 -11.75 -1.02 3.05
C CYS A 3 -13.15 -0.98 2.43
N ILE A 4 -13.36 -0.08 1.47
CA ILE A 4 -14.66 0.17 0.84
C ILE A 4 -14.85 -0.57 -0.49
N GLY A 5 -13.82 -1.29 -0.96
CA GLY A 5 -13.92 -2.06 -2.18
C GLY A 5 -12.58 -2.59 -2.69
N LYS A 6 -12.65 -3.22 -3.85
CA LYS A 6 -11.51 -3.82 -4.56
C LYS A 6 -11.54 -3.37 -6.01
N ARG A 7 -10.37 -3.18 -6.62
CA ARG A 7 -10.23 -2.99 -8.07
C ARG A 7 -9.05 -3.81 -8.60
N TYR A 8 -9.00 -4.01 -9.90
CA TYR A 8 -7.90 -4.73 -10.56
C TYR A 8 -7.20 -3.81 -11.55
N ASN A 9 -5.87 -3.92 -11.62
CA ASN A 9 -5.06 -3.30 -12.66
C ASN A 9 -4.03 -4.30 -13.19
N ARG A 10 -3.14 -3.88 -14.10
CA ARG A 10 -2.08 -4.75 -14.65
C ARG A 10 -1.10 -5.32 -13.60
N HIS A 11 -1.07 -4.75 -12.41
CA HIS A 11 -0.27 -5.18 -11.27
C HIS A 11 -1.06 -6.03 -10.26
N GLY A 12 -2.32 -6.38 -10.58
CA GLY A 12 -3.16 -7.27 -9.77
C GLY A 12 -4.27 -6.54 -9.01
N GLU A 13 -4.72 -7.20 -7.94
CA GLU A 13 -5.76 -6.68 -7.05
C GLU A 13 -5.26 -5.45 -6.27
N ARG A 14 -6.17 -4.53 -6.00
CA ARG A 14 -5.97 -3.35 -5.18
C ARG A 14 -7.14 -3.18 -4.22
N LEU A 15 -6.82 -2.87 -2.97
CA LEU A 15 -7.80 -2.48 -1.97
C LEU A 15 -8.06 -0.98 -2.06
N LEU A 16 -9.32 -0.58 -1.86
CA LEU A 16 -9.73 0.82 -1.79
C LEU A 16 -9.97 1.18 -0.32
N LEU A 17 -9.05 1.93 0.27
CA LEU A 17 -9.11 2.38 1.65
C LEU A 17 -9.63 3.81 1.71
N GLN A 18 -10.66 4.05 2.52
CA GLN A 18 -11.17 5.40 2.74
C GLN A 18 -10.55 6.02 4.00
N THR A 19 -10.02 7.23 3.86
CA THR A 19 -9.54 8.07 4.98
C THR A 19 -10.70 8.86 5.59
N GLU A 20 -10.47 9.47 6.74
CA GLU A 20 -11.51 10.21 7.49
C GLU A 20 -12.07 11.42 6.72
N ASP A 21 -11.26 12.03 5.87
CA ASP A 21 -11.64 13.11 4.93
C ASP A 21 -12.39 12.62 3.68
N ALA A 22 -12.87 11.37 3.69
CA ALA A 22 -13.51 10.67 2.58
C ALA A 22 -12.61 10.43 1.34
N THR A 23 -11.31 10.76 1.39
CA THR A 23 -10.37 10.44 0.30
C THR A 23 -10.22 8.92 0.16
N VAL A 24 -10.20 8.43 -1.08
CA VAL A 24 -10.03 7.00 -1.37
C VAL A 24 -8.64 6.72 -1.92
N TRP A 25 -7.90 5.86 -1.23
CA TRP A 25 -6.57 5.41 -1.61
C TRP A 25 -6.60 3.97 -2.12
N SER A 26 -5.86 3.73 -3.20
CA SER A 26 -5.68 2.39 -3.74
C SER A 26 -4.33 1.83 -3.30
N VAL A 27 -4.33 0.78 -2.49
CA VAL A 27 -3.13 0.12 -1.99
C VAL A 27 -3.09 -1.35 -2.40
N PRO A 28 -1.90 -1.97 -2.50
CA PRO A 28 -1.81 -3.41 -2.70
C PRO A 28 -2.28 -4.16 -1.44
N PRO A 29 -2.89 -5.35 -1.58
CA PRO A 29 -3.26 -6.19 -0.44
C PRO A 29 -2.07 -6.55 0.46
N GLN A 30 -0.87 -6.78 -0.12
CA GLN A 30 0.34 -7.15 0.64
C GLN A 30 0.90 -6.08 1.57
N TRP A 31 0.34 -4.87 1.55
CA TRP A 31 0.65 -3.83 2.55
C TRP A 31 -0.26 -3.89 3.77
N THR A 32 -1.21 -4.83 3.79
CA THR A 32 -2.20 -5.01 4.86
C THR A 32 -2.06 -6.40 5.47
N ASP A 33 -2.75 -6.61 6.58
CA ASP A 33 -2.88 -7.90 7.27
C ASP A 33 -3.89 -8.85 6.59
N LEU A 34 -4.52 -8.45 5.49
CA LEU A 34 -5.52 -9.25 4.77
C LEU A 34 -4.92 -10.40 3.96
N VAL A 35 -3.61 -10.38 3.73
CA VAL A 35 -2.88 -11.46 3.06
C VAL A 35 -1.72 -11.91 3.93
N SER A 36 -1.38 -13.19 3.84
CA SER A 36 -0.19 -13.72 4.51
C SER A 36 1.07 -13.00 4.03
N LEU A 37 2.02 -12.82 4.94
CA LEU A 37 3.33 -12.23 4.61
C LEU A 37 4.03 -13.04 3.52
N ASP A 38 4.71 -12.34 2.62
CA ASP A 38 5.50 -12.96 1.58
C ASP A 38 6.65 -13.80 2.18
N PRO A 39 6.98 -14.98 1.63
CA PRO A 39 8.07 -15.82 2.12
C PRO A 39 9.41 -15.09 2.26
N GLU A 40 9.74 -14.16 1.35
CA GLU A 40 10.98 -13.37 1.42
C GLU A 40 11.01 -12.50 2.69
N VAL A 41 9.86 -11.90 3.04
CA VAL A 41 9.68 -11.11 4.27
C VAL A 41 9.81 -12.01 5.49
N VAL A 42 9.18 -13.18 5.50
CA VAL A 42 9.26 -14.15 6.61
C VAL A 42 10.70 -14.64 6.81
N MET A 43 11.38 -15.04 5.74
CA MET A 43 12.77 -15.53 5.77
C MET A 43 13.77 -14.47 6.22
N SER A 44 13.44 -13.18 6.06
CA SER A 44 14.29 -12.08 6.50
C SER A 44 14.47 -12.02 8.02
N ASN A 45 13.60 -12.70 8.78
CA ASN A 45 13.58 -12.69 10.25
C ASN A 45 13.60 -11.25 10.82
N GLY A 46 12.74 -10.39 10.27
CA GLY A 46 12.59 -8.99 10.69
C GLY A 46 13.61 -8.01 10.09
N ARG A 47 14.53 -8.47 9.24
CA ARG A 47 15.45 -7.57 8.51
C ARG A 47 14.78 -6.85 7.34
N LEU A 48 13.67 -7.39 6.84
CA LEU A 48 12.90 -6.85 5.74
C LEU A 48 11.42 -6.84 6.13
N LEU A 49 10.76 -5.68 6.03
CA LEU A 49 9.32 -5.55 6.33
C LEU A 49 8.45 -5.64 5.07
N LEU A 50 9.03 -5.40 3.90
CA LEU A 50 8.37 -5.34 2.60
C LEU A 50 9.33 -5.88 1.55
N ARG A 51 8.83 -6.57 0.53
CA ARG A 51 9.66 -6.82 -0.66
C ARG A 51 10.15 -5.50 -1.26
N ILE A 52 11.25 -5.56 -2.00
CA ILE A 52 11.82 -4.38 -2.65
C ILE A 52 10.80 -3.69 -3.56
N VAL A 53 10.00 -4.46 -4.32
CA VAL A 53 8.94 -3.92 -5.19
C VAL A 53 7.89 -3.14 -4.38
N ASP A 54 7.48 -3.70 -3.24
CA ASP A 54 6.49 -3.10 -2.36
C ASP A 54 7.03 -1.84 -1.67
N LEU A 55 8.32 -1.82 -1.31
CA LEU A 55 9.00 -0.64 -0.76
C LEU A 55 9.08 0.50 -1.79
N MET A 56 9.42 0.20 -3.04
CA MET A 56 9.51 1.20 -4.11
C MET A 56 8.14 1.80 -4.44
N GLU A 57 7.09 0.98 -4.47
CA GLU A 57 5.73 1.47 -4.66
C GLU A 57 5.26 2.34 -3.47
N LEU A 58 5.65 1.98 -2.24
CA LEU A 58 5.35 2.77 -1.04
C LEU A 58 6.03 4.13 -1.09
N ALA A 59 7.30 4.18 -1.47
CA ALA A 59 8.03 5.45 -1.66
C ALA A 59 7.32 6.35 -2.68
N THR A 60 6.90 5.78 -3.81
CA THR A 60 6.14 6.52 -4.84
C THR A 60 4.81 7.06 -4.30
N LEU A 61 4.11 6.30 -3.46
CA LEU A 61 2.88 6.79 -2.82
C LEU A 61 3.17 7.95 -1.86
N VAL A 62 4.19 7.83 -1.02
CA VAL A 62 4.57 8.88 -0.07
C VAL A 62 4.96 10.17 -0.79
N GLU A 63 5.72 10.10 -1.88
CA GLU A 63 6.06 11.28 -2.70
C GLU A 63 4.81 11.98 -3.25
N ARG A 64 3.82 11.21 -3.73
CA ARG A 64 2.55 11.76 -4.23
C ARG A 64 1.71 12.39 -3.11
N LEU A 65 1.75 11.82 -1.92
CA LEU A 65 1.06 12.37 -0.75
C LEU A 65 1.71 13.69 -0.29
N SER A 66 3.03 13.70 -0.17
CA SER A 66 3.81 14.87 0.25
C SER A 66 3.71 16.04 -0.73
N SER A 67 3.62 15.76 -2.04
CA SER A 67 3.41 16.80 -3.05
C SER A 67 1.99 17.36 -3.05
N LYS A 68 0.99 16.57 -2.62
CA LYS A 68 -0.40 17.01 -2.51
C LYS A 68 -0.68 17.82 -1.23
N SER A 69 0.12 17.66 -0.18
CA SER A 69 0.00 18.40 1.08
C SER A 69 0.68 19.78 1.07
N SER A 70 1.35 20.17 -0.01
CA SER A 70 1.90 21.53 -0.12
C SER A 70 0.76 22.52 -0.34
N PRO A 71 0.51 23.48 0.57
CA PRO A 71 -0.43 24.55 0.32
C PRO A 71 0.11 25.38 -0.85
N ARG A 72 -0.69 25.54 -1.90
CA ARG A 72 -0.47 26.62 -2.87
C ARG A 72 -0.85 27.95 -2.24
#